data_AF-A0A382H573-F1
#
_entry.id   AF-A0A382H573-F1
#
_cell.length_a   1.000
_cell.length_b   1.000
_cell.length_c   1.000
_cell.angle_alpha   90.00
_cell.angle_beta   90.00
_cell.angle_gamma   90.00
#
_symmetry.space_group_name_H-M   'P 1'
#
loop_
_entity.id
_entity.type
_entity.pdbx_description
1 polymer ?
#
loop_
_entity_poly.entity_id
_entity_poly.type
_entity_poly.pdbx_seq_one_letter_code
_entity_poly.pdbx_strand_id
1 'polypeptide(L)'
;SQAMGRIGEVITRTWQTAHKMKVQRGALKPDPKHHDNFRAKRYVAKYTINPAISHGIAHEVGSIESGKLADIVLWKPAFFGAKPAMMIKGGMIVAAPMGDPNASIPTPQPVHYRPMFGALGGARSETCVSFVSQAACDDGIGQKLKLNKKIIGVKNTRQIRKKDLIHNDYQPKIEVDSQTYEVRADGELLTCEPAEVLPLAQRYFLF
;
A
#
# COMPACT_ATOMS: atom_id res chain seq x y z
N SER A 1 3.08 -12.74 4.56
CA SER A 1 3.56 -12.09 5.80
C SER A 1 4.03 -13.15 6.77
N GLN A 2 4.84 -12.83 7.79
CA GLN A 2 5.39 -13.80 8.77
C GLN A 2 6.36 -14.86 8.21
N ALA A 3 6.66 -14.79 6.91
CA ALA A 3 7.72 -15.54 6.25
C ALA A 3 8.65 -14.53 5.58
N MET A 4 9.72 -14.12 6.29
CA MET A 4 10.69 -13.11 5.83
C MET A 4 10.12 -11.70 5.56
N GLY A 5 9.05 -11.29 6.25
CA GLY A 5 8.47 -9.95 6.09
C GLY A 5 7.45 -9.58 7.17
N ARG A 6 7.27 -8.26 7.37
CA ARG A 6 6.38 -7.67 8.40
C ARG A 6 5.13 -7.05 7.76
N ILE A 7 3.94 -7.55 8.12
CA ILE A 7 2.67 -7.13 7.49
C ILE A 7 2.33 -5.66 7.75
N GLY A 8 2.62 -5.15 8.94
CA GLY A 8 2.30 -3.79 9.36
C GLY A 8 3.27 -2.71 8.85
N GLU A 9 4.28 -3.07 8.06
CA GLU A 9 5.38 -2.16 7.71
C GLU A 9 5.49 -1.85 6.21
N VAL A 10 4.58 -2.36 5.36
CA VAL A 10 4.63 -2.13 3.90
C VAL A 10 4.66 -0.63 3.57
N ILE A 11 3.73 0.13 4.16
CA ILE A 11 3.63 1.58 3.94
C ILE A 11 4.83 2.29 4.59
N THR A 12 5.14 1.97 5.85
CA THR A 12 6.25 2.58 6.60
C THR A 12 7.58 2.43 5.88
N ARG A 13 7.93 1.22 5.43
CA ARG A 13 9.19 0.91 4.76
C ARG A 13 9.28 1.55 3.38
N THR A 14 8.15 1.69 2.69
CA THR A 14 8.09 2.46 1.44
C THR A 14 8.54 3.90 1.66
N TRP A 15 7.99 4.57 2.68
CA TRP A 15 8.30 5.97 2.95
C TRP A 15 9.69 6.18 3.59
N GLN A 16 10.15 5.25 4.43
CA GLN A 16 11.53 5.24 4.94
C GLN A 16 12.55 5.10 3.79
N THR A 17 12.25 4.25 2.80
CA THR A 17 13.11 4.11 1.61
C THR A 17 13.11 5.39 0.77
N ALA A 18 11.94 5.99 0.54
CA ALA A 18 11.82 7.27 -0.17
C ALA A 18 12.64 8.37 0.51
N HIS A 19 12.59 8.42 1.85
CA HIS A 19 13.34 9.35 2.68
C HIS A 19 14.86 9.10 2.59
N LYS A 20 15.34 7.87 2.83
CA LYS A 20 16.77 7.53 2.75
C LYS A 20 17.36 7.92 1.40
N MET A 21 16.65 7.59 0.32
CA MET A 21 17.09 7.95 -1.03
C MET A 21 17.10 9.46 -1.27
N LYS A 22 16.35 10.27 -0.51
CA LYS A 22 16.35 11.73 -0.65
C LYS A 22 17.57 12.30 0.05
N VAL A 23 17.82 11.83 1.27
CA VAL A 23 18.96 12.22 2.08
C VAL A 23 20.26 11.90 1.34
N GLN A 24 20.38 10.70 0.75
CA GLN A 24 21.63 10.26 0.11
C GLN A 24 21.80 10.72 -1.33
N ARG A 25 20.71 10.91 -2.10
CA ARG A 25 20.79 11.19 -3.55
C ARG A 25 20.20 12.54 -3.96
N GLY A 26 19.71 13.34 -3.02
CA GLY A 26 19.02 14.59 -3.30
C GLY A 26 17.65 14.39 -3.96
N ALA A 27 17.10 15.46 -4.55
CA ALA A 27 15.83 15.45 -5.28
C ALA A 27 15.92 14.62 -6.58
N LEU A 28 14.79 14.05 -7.03
CA LEU A 28 14.75 13.40 -8.34
C LEU A 28 14.69 14.47 -9.43
N LYS A 29 15.25 14.21 -10.62
CA LYS A 29 15.28 15.18 -11.75
C LYS A 29 13.90 15.82 -12.08
N PRO A 30 12.76 15.11 -12.02
CA PRO A 30 11.45 15.73 -12.27
C PRO A 30 10.88 16.54 -11.09
N ASP A 31 11.48 16.44 -9.90
CA ASP A 31 11.06 17.20 -8.73
C ASP A 31 11.78 18.56 -8.67
N PRO A 32 11.05 19.68 -8.46
CA PRO A 32 11.66 20.97 -8.18
C PRO A 32 12.24 21.01 -6.75
N LYS A 33 12.96 22.09 -6.43
CA LYS A 33 13.57 22.25 -5.09
C LYS A 33 12.56 22.32 -3.94
N HIS A 34 11.31 22.70 -4.22
CA HIS A 34 10.30 23.02 -3.20
C HIS A 34 9.44 21.83 -2.76
N HIS A 35 9.41 20.71 -3.50
CA HIS A 35 8.57 19.57 -3.17
C HIS A 35 9.09 18.25 -3.77
N ASP A 36 8.59 17.13 -3.24
CA ASP A 36 8.96 15.77 -3.67
C ASP A 36 7.81 15.01 -4.35
N ASN A 37 6.89 15.71 -5.01
CA ASN A 37 5.66 15.13 -5.55
C ASN A 37 5.90 13.95 -6.50
N PHE A 38 6.88 14.02 -7.40
CA PHE A 38 7.21 12.93 -8.31
C PHE A 38 7.72 11.72 -7.54
N ARG A 39 8.63 11.90 -6.58
CA ARG A 39 9.03 10.84 -5.66
C ARG A 39 7.82 10.28 -4.91
N ALA A 40 6.97 11.12 -4.33
CA ALA A 40 5.81 10.68 -3.58
C ALA A 40 4.86 9.82 -4.43
N LYS A 41 4.54 10.28 -5.65
CA LYS A 41 3.76 9.54 -6.64
C LYS A 41 4.42 8.21 -7.03
N ARG A 42 5.74 8.21 -7.28
CA ARG A 42 6.51 7.00 -7.58
C ARG A 42 6.42 5.96 -6.46
N TYR A 43 6.51 6.39 -5.20
CA TYR A 43 6.54 5.49 -4.06
C TYR A 43 5.16 5.02 -3.61
N VAL A 44 4.13 5.89 -3.60
CA VAL A 44 2.75 5.46 -3.28
C VAL A 44 2.26 4.39 -4.28
N ALA A 45 2.60 4.55 -5.56
CA ALA A 45 2.23 3.58 -6.59
C ALA A 45 2.76 2.16 -6.32
N LYS A 46 3.86 2.01 -5.55
CA LYS A 46 4.47 0.70 -5.24
C LYS A 46 3.60 -0.19 -4.36
N TYR A 47 2.74 0.38 -3.52
CA TYR A 47 1.85 -0.37 -2.63
C TYR A 47 0.36 -0.14 -2.91
N THR A 48 0.00 0.71 -3.87
CA THR A 48 -1.39 0.95 -4.26
C THR A 48 -1.67 0.39 -5.66
N ILE A 49 -1.40 1.16 -6.71
CA ILE A 49 -1.88 0.86 -8.06
C ILE A 49 -1.07 -0.24 -8.75
N ASN A 50 0.25 -0.28 -8.57
CA ASN A 50 1.09 -1.26 -9.27
C ASN A 50 0.83 -2.69 -8.81
N PRO A 51 0.67 -3.00 -7.51
CA PRO A 51 0.19 -4.31 -7.08
C PRO A 51 -1.18 -4.65 -7.67
N ALA A 52 -2.11 -3.68 -7.73
CA ALA A 52 -3.44 -3.91 -8.28
C ALA A 52 -3.40 -4.23 -9.79
N ILE A 53 -2.54 -3.55 -10.56
CA ILE A 53 -2.28 -3.83 -11.98
C ILE A 53 -1.72 -5.25 -12.13
N SER A 54 -0.65 -5.56 -11.40
CA SER A 54 0.02 -6.87 -11.48
C SER A 54 -0.91 -8.04 -11.18
N HIS A 55 -1.86 -7.87 -10.26
CA HIS A 55 -2.82 -8.91 -9.89
C HIS A 55 -4.13 -8.87 -10.68
N GLY A 56 -4.29 -7.94 -11.63
CA GLY A 56 -5.49 -7.87 -12.48
C GLY A 56 -6.74 -7.35 -11.76
N ILE A 57 -6.57 -6.57 -10.70
CA ILE A 57 -7.63 -6.02 -9.85
C ILE A 57 -7.70 -4.48 -9.85
N ALA A 58 -6.88 -3.83 -10.68
CA ALA A 58 -6.80 -2.37 -10.79
C ALA A 58 -8.11 -1.68 -11.23
N HIS A 59 -9.06 -2.44 -11.77
CA HIS A 59 -10.40 -1.96 -12.13
C HIS A 59 -11.31 -1.77 -10.90
N GLU A 60 -10.99 -2.38 -9.76
CA GLU A 60 -11.76 -2.27 -8.52
C GLU A 60 -11.03 -1.48 -7.44
N VAL A 61 -9.70 -1.58 -7.35
CA VAL A 61 -8.91 -1.03 -6.23
C VAL A 61 -7.57 -0.45 -6.69
N GLY A 62 -6.82 0.14 -5.75
CA GLY A 62 -5.42 0.53 -5.94
C GLY A 62 -5.21 2.04 -6.17
N SER A 63 -6.28 2.84 -6.25
CA SER A 63 -6.18 4.29 -6.41
C SER A 63 -7.50 4.98 -6.06
N ILE A 64 -7.45 6.29 -5.83
CA ILE A 64 -8.62 7.13 -5.64
C ILE A 64 -9.05 7.62 -7.02
N GLU A 65 -9.92 6.86 -7.67
CA GLU A 65 -10.48 7.14 -8.99
C GLU A 65 -11.97 6.77 -8.98
N SER A 66 -12.79 7.56 -9.67
CA SER A 66 -14.23 7.29 -9.78
C SER A 66 -14.50 5.90 -10.37
N GLY A 67 -15.50 5.21 -9.82
CA GLY A 67 -15.88 3.85 -10.23
C GLY A 67 -15.15 2.73 -9.50
N LYS A 68 -14.08 3.03 -8.74
CA LYS A 68 -13.41 2.04 -7.87
C LYS A 68 -14.07 1.95 -6.50
N LEU A 69 -13.80 0.85 -5.79
CA LEU A 69 -14.23 0.67 -4.40
C LEU A 69 -13.68 1.79 -3.53
N ALA A 70 -14.54 2.32 -2.65
CA ALA A 70 -14.18 3.35 -1.67
C ALA A 70 -13.35 2.78 -0.51
N ASP A 71 -12.17 2.26 -0.84
CA ASP A 71 -11.15 1.77 0.07
C ASP A 71 -10.12 2.87 0.33
N ILE A 72 -10.34 3.62 1.41
CA ILE A 72 -9.66 4.89 1.66
C ILE A 72 -9.02 4.85 3.05
N VAL A 73 -7.78 5.33 3.15
CA VAL A 73 -7.10 5.50 4.42
C VAL A 73 -6.85 6.98 4.65
N LEU A 74 -7.38 7.51 5.75
CA LEU A 74 -7.14 8.89 6.16
C LEU A 74 -5.94 8.95 7.10
N TRP A 75 -5.16 10.02 6.96
CA TRP A 75 -3.95 10.24 7.76
C TRP A 75 -3.97 11.65 8.34
N LYS A 76 -3.55 11.77 9.61
CA LYS A 76 -3.04 13.04 10.11
C LYS A 76 -1.63 13.21 9.53
N PRO A 77 -1.26 14.37 8.93
CA PRO A 77 0.06 14.54 8.32
C PRO A 77 1.24 14.15 9.23
N ALA A 78 1.17 14.49 10.52
CA ALA A 78 2.18 14.14 11.51
C ALA A 78 2.39 12.62 11.71
N PHE A 79 1.41 11.79 11.35
CA PHE A 79 1.44 10.32 11.48
C PHE A 79 1.45 9.61 10.12
N PHE A 80 1.57 10.35 9.01
CA PHE A 80 1.54 9.79 7.66
C PHE A 80 2.58 8.67 7.50
N GLY A 81 2.11 7.51 7.04
CA GLY A 81 2.94 6.34 6.83
C GLY A 81 3.30 5.55 8.09
N ALA A 82 2.95 6.03 9.30
CA ALA A 82 3.15 5.31 10.56
C ALA A 82 1.84 4.75 11.13
N LYS A 83 0.88 5.63 11.46
CA LYS A 83 -0.39 5.27 12.11
C LYS A 83 -1.58 6.03 11.47
N PRO A 84 -2.49 5.37 10.72
CA PRO A 84 -3.61 6.03 10.06
C PRO A 84 -4.65 6.60 11.04
N ALA A 85 -5.34 7.67 10.65
CA ALA A 85 -6.42 8.25 11.43
C ALA A 85 -7.75 7.49 11.27
N MET A 86 -7.97 6.84 10.13
CA MET A 86 -9.19 6.08 9.84
C MET A 86 -8.95 5.17 8.64
N MET A 87 -9.53 3.98 8.66
CA MET A 87 -9.56 3.05 7.53
C MET A 87 -11.01 2.84 7.11
N ILE A 88 -11.29 3.12 5.84
CA ILE A 88 -12.60 2.99 5.20
C ILE A 88 -12.50 1.86 4.18
N LYS A 89 -13.47 0.95 4.21
CA LYS A 89 -13.59 -0.18 3.30
C LYS A 89 -14.98 -0.11 2.67
N GLY A 90 -15.06 -0.09 1.34
CA GLY A 90 -16.33 -0.02 0.61
C GLY A 90 -17.27 1.08 1.09
N GLY A 91 -16.73 2.22 1.52
CA GLY A 91 -17.52 3.36 2.02
C GLY A 91 -17.88 3.34 3.50
N MET A 92 -17.56 2.28 4.26
CA MET A 92 -17.77 2.24 5.72
C MET A 92 -16.46 2.17 6.49
N ILE A 93 -16.41 2.79 7.67
CA ILE A 93 -15.24 2.74 8.55
C ILE A 93 -15.07 1.31 9.09
N VAL A 94 -13.91 0.71 8.82
CA VAL A 94 -13.57 -0.65 9.28
C VAL A 94 -12.72 -0.63 10.55
N ALA A 95 -11.88 0.39 10.73
CA ALA A 95 -11.09 0.58 11.93
C ALA A 95 -10.68 2.05 12.11
N ALA A 96 -10.59 2.48 13.36
CA ALA A 96 -10.16 3.82 13.73
C ALA A 96 -9.51 3.81 15.13
N PRO A 97 -8.60 4.75 15.44
CA PRO A 97 -8.13 4.96 16.80
C PRO A 97 -9.27 5.55 17.62
N MET A 98 -9.68 4.85 18.68
CA MET A 98 -10.77 5.26 19.55
C MET A 98 -10.37 5.07 21.00
N GLY A 99 -10.75 6.04 21.82
CA GLY A 99 -10.51 6.11 23.26
C GLY A 99 -11.30 5.12 24.10
N ASP A 100 -11.57 5.50 25.33
CA ASP A 100 -12.48 4.78 26.23
C ASP A 100 -13.93 4.84 25.69
N PRO A 101 -14.57 3.68 25.38
CA PRO A 101 -15.96 3.64 24.92
C PRO A 101 -16.98 4.13 25.95
N ASN A 102 -16.63 4.16 27.23
CA ASN A 102 -17.52 4.64 28.30
C ASN A 102 -17.33 6.15 28.58
N ALA A 103 -16.37 6.81 27.93
CA ALA A 103 -16.16 8.24 28.12
C ALA A 103 -17.21 9.08 27.37
N SER A 104 -17.31 10.36 27.73
CA SER A 104 -18.30 11.29 27.16
C SER A 104 -18.07 11.65 25.69
N ILE A 105 -16.85 11.47 25.19
CA ILE A 105 -16.42 11.74 23.80
C ILE A 105 -15.41 10.67 23.38
N PRO A 106 -15.08 10.49 22.08
CA PRO A 106 -14.29 9.34 21.61
C PRO A 106 -12.76 9.48 21.76
N THR A 107 -12.26 10.62 22.28
CA THR A 107 -10.83 10.96 22.39
C THR A 107 -10.14 10.71 23.74
N PRO A 108 -10.83 10.56 24.89
CA PRO A 108 -10.21 10.24 26.17
C PRO A 108 -9.47 8.91 26.13
N GLN A 109 -8.33 8.84 26.82
CA GLN A 109 -7.44 7.70 26.78
C GLN A 109 -8.06 6.45 27.46
N PRO A 110 -7.65 5.22 27.08
CA PRO A 110 -6.57 4.89 26.14
C PRO A 110 -7.02 4.82 24.67
N VAL A 111 -6.39 5.61 23.79
CA VAL A 111 -6.66 5.63 22.35
C VAL A 111 -5.84 4.56 21.65
N HIS A 112 -6.52 3.59 21.03
CA HIS A 112 -5.91 2.54 20.21
C HIS A 112 -6.84 2.13 19.07
N TYR A 113 -6.32 1.40 18.09
CA TYR A 113 -7.15 0.92 16.98
C TYR A 113 -8.20 -0.07 17.46
N ARG A 114 -9.44 0.20 17.10
CA ARG A 114 -10.58 -0.69 17.35
C ARG A 114 -11.29 -1.00 16.04
N PRO A 115 -11.84 -2.22 15.88
CA PRO A 115 -12.79 -2.51 14.83
C PRO A 115 -14.00 -1.56 14.93
N MET A 116 -14.46 -1.06 13.79
CA MET A 116 -15.65 -0.22 13.67
C MET A 116 -16.78 -1.00 12.99
N PHE A 117 -17.95 -0.39 12.81
CA PHE A 117 -19.14 -1.09 12.28
C PHE A 117 -18.92 -1.76 10.91
N GLY A 118 -18.06 -1.23 10.04
CA GLY A 118 -17.70 -1.86 8.77
C GLY A 118 -17.00 -3.22 8.92
N ALA A 119 -16.47 -3.53 10.11
CA ALA A 119 -15.85 -4.81 10.43
C ALA A 119 -16.82 -5.84 11.03
N LEU A 120 -18.11 -5.53 11.17
CA LEU A 120 -19.09 -6.35 11.88
C LEU A 120 -20.20 -6.88 10.96
N GLY A 121 -20.76 -8.04 11.31
CA GLY A 121 -21.96 -8.60 10.67
C GLY A 121 -21.94 -8.61 9.14
N GLY A 122 -23.10 -8.27 8.55
CA GLY A 122 -23.29 -8.18 7.10
C GLY A 122 -22.45 -7.09 6.42
N ALA A 123 -22.03 -6.04 7.15
CA ALA A 123 -21.20 -4.97 6.59
C ALA A 123 -19.87 -5.51 6.04
N ARG A 124 -19.32 -6.57 6.65
CA ARG A 124 -18.12 -7.27 6.14
C ARG A 124 -18.30 -7.87 4.75
N SER A 125 -19.54 -8.25 4.41
CA SER A 125 -19.89 -8.83 3.12
C SER A 125 -20.15 -7.75 2.09
N GLU A 126 -20.91 -6.72 2.46
CA GLU A 126 -21.32 -5.62 1.57
C GLU A 126 -20.17 -4.67 1.20
N THR A 127 -19.20 -4.49 2.09
CA THR A 127 -18.09 -3.54 1.87
C THR A 127 -16.85 -4.17 1.25
N CYS A 128 -16.83 -5.50 1.10
CA CYS A 128 -15.68 -6.26 0.64
C CYS A 128 -16.00 -7.10 -0.59
N VAL A 129 -14.96 -7.39 -1.35
CA VAL A 129 -15.03 -8.28 -2.50
C VAL A 129 -14.06 -9.43 -2.31
N SER A 130 -14.32 -10.55 -2.99
CA SER A 130 -13.37 -11.66 -3.10
C SER A 130 -12.93 -11.78 -4.56
N PHE A 131 -11.64 -11.62 -4.80
CA PHE A 131 -11.06 -11.78 -6.13
C PHE A 131 -10.78 -13.26 -6.40
N VAL A 132 -11.23 -13.76 -7.55
CA VAL A 132 -11.07 -15.15 -7.99
C VAL A 132 -10.63 -15.19 -9.46
N SER A 133 -10.27 -16.36 -10.00
CA SER A 133 -10.05 -16.49 -11.45
C SER A 133 -11.32 -16.16 -12.24
N GLN A 134 -11.18 -15.61 -13.44
CA GLN A 134 -12.33 -15.33 -14.30
C GLN A 134 -13.20 -16.57 -14.52
N ALA A 135 -12.58 -17.72 -14.77
CA ALA A 135 -13.29 -19.00 -14.94
C ALA A 135 -14.13 -19.39 -13.71
N ALA A 136 -13.63 -19.21 -12.48
CA ALA A 136 -14.39 -19.51 -11.27
C ALA A 136 -15.55 -18.51 -11.06
N CYS A 137 -15.33 -17.24 -11.44
CA CYS A 137 -16.38 -16.23 -11.42
C CYS A 137 -17.51 -16.61 -12.39
N ASP A 138 -17.17 -16.99 -13.62
CA ASP A 138 -18.13 -17.37 -14.67
C ASP A 138 -18.87 -18.67 -14.32
N ASP A 139 -18.20 -19.59 -13.61
CA ASP A 139 -18.77 -20.85 -13.10
C ASP A 139 -19.71 -20.65 -11.88
N GLY A 140 -19.92 -19.41 -11.41
CA GLY A 140 -20.83 -19.13 -10.31
C GLY A 140 -20.35 -19.66 -8.95
N ILE A 141 -19.04 -19.64 -8.70
CA ILE A 141 -18.44 -20.15 -7.45
C ILE A 141 -19.04 -19.50 -6.20
N GLY A 142 -19.46 -18.24 -6.29
CA GLY A 142 -20.12 -17.51 -5.20
C GLY A 142 -21.39 -18.21 -4.72
N GLN A 143 -22.25 -18.62 -5.66
CA GLN A 143 -23.50 -19.31 -5.36
C GLN A 143 -23.22 -20.74 -4.87
N LYS A 144 -22.32 -21.47 -5.54
CA LYS A 144 -21.97 -22.85 -5.19
C LYS A 144 -21.42 -22.97 -3.76
N LEU A 145 -20.58 -22.02 -3.36
CA LEU A 145 -19.98 -21.97 -2.02
C LEU A 145 -20.78 -21.12 -1.03
N LYS A 146 -21.94 -20.58 -1.42
CA LYS A 146 -22.81 -19.72 -0.58
C LYS A 146 -22.04 -18.55 0.04
N LEU A 147 -21.20 -17.89 -0.76
CA LEU A 147 -20.40 -16.75 -0.32
C LEU A 147 -21.25 -15.47 -0.32
N ASN A 148 -21.19 -14.73 0.78
CA ASN A 148 -21.93 -13.47 0.92
C ASN A 148 -21.20 -12.26 0.32
N LYS A 149 -19.87 -12.33 0.14
CA LYS A 149 -19.09 -11.26 -0.48
C LYS A 149 -19.29 -11.27 -2.00
N LYS A 150 -19.32 -10.09 -2.61
CA LYS A 150 -19.26 -9.95 -4.07
C LYS A 150 -18.01 -10.65 -4.62
N ILE A 151 -18.19 -11.51 -5.61
CA ILE A 151 -17.12 -12.23 -6.30
C ILE A 151 -16.72 -11.46 -7.55
N ILE A 152 -15.42 -11.26 -7.76
CA ILE A 152 -14.88 -10.52 -8.90
C ILE A 152 -13.78 -11.33 -9.57
N GLY A 153 -13.92 -11.55 -10.88
CA GLY A 153 -12.89 -12.18 -11.70
C GLY A 153 -11.68 -11.26 -11.91
N VAL A 154 -10.48 -11.77 -11.62
CA VAL A 154 -9.23 -11.10 -12.03
C VAL A 154 -9.09 -11.13 -13.54
N LYS A 155 -8.60 -10.04 -14.13
CA LYS A 155 -8.44 -9.90 -15.60
C LYS A 155 -7.17 -9.14 -15.98
N ASN A 156 -6.80 -9.23 -17.26
CA ASN A 156 -5.70 -8.46 -17.86
C ASN A 156 -4.31 -8.70 -17.22
N THR A 157 -4.00 -9.92 -16.79
CA THR A 157 -2.70 -10.26 -16.17
C THR A 157 -1.65 -10.81 -17.15
N ARG A 158 -2.00 -11.04 -18.42
CA ARG A 158 -1.14 -11.73 -19.40
C ARG A 158 -0.43 -10.80 -20.39
N GLN A 159 -0.93 -9.58 -20.56
CA GLN A 159 -0.39 -8.59 -21.51
C GLN A 159 0.42 -7.50 -20.82
N ILE A 160 0.35 -7.42 -19.48
CA ILE A 160 1.09 -6.42 -18.70
C ILE A 160 2.60 -6.64 -18.82
N ARG A 161 3.33 -5.54 -18.90
CA ARG A 161 4.79 -5.47 -18.93
C ARG A 161 5.27 -4.40 -17.94
N LYS A 162 6.58 -4.31 -17.77
CA LYS A 162 7.20 -3.33 -16.87
C LYS A 162 6.77 -1.88 -17.19
N LYS A 163 6.58 -1.56 -18.47
CA LYS A 163 6.11 -0.24 -18.94
C LYS A 163 4.74 0.17 -18.42
N ASP A 164 3.91 -0.80 -18.01
CA ASP A 164 2.56 -0.53 -17.52
C ASP A 164 2.55 -0.21 -16.01
N LEU A 165 3.71 -0.33 -15.32
CA LEU A 165 3.83 0.03 -13.91
C LEU A 165 4.00 1.54 -13.75
N ILE A 166 2.95 2.17 -13.22
CA ILE A 166 2.84 3.61 -13.03
C ILE A 166 4.04 4.14 -12.24
N HIS A 167 4.76 5.10 -12.84
CA HIS A 167 5.96 5.78 -12.34
C HIS A 167 7.17 4.87 -12.02
N ASN A 168 7.10 3.60 -12.41
CA ASN A 168 8.06 2.55 -12.06
C ASN A 168 8.34 1.63 -13.27
N ASP A 169 8.48 2.21 -14.44
CA ASP A 169 8.61 1.57 -15.76
C ASP A 169 10.05 1.43 -16.27
N TYR A 170 11.03 2.00 -15.56
CA TYR A 170 12.43 1.95 -15.93
C TYR A 170 12.96 0.50 -16.06
N GLN A 171 13.63 0.24 -17.17
CA GLN A 171 14.18 -1.05 -17.60
C GLN A 171 15.67 -0.90 -17.96
N PRO A 172 16.55 -0.66 -16.98
CA PRO A 172 17.99 -0.58 -17.23
C PRO A 172 18.55 -1.94 -17.62
N LYS A 173 19.72 -1.94 -18.27
CA LYS A 173 20.58 -3.12 -18.31
C LYS A 173 21.16 -3.33 -16.92
N ILE A 174 20.69 -4.36 -16.22
CA ILE A 174 21.22 -4.76 -14.90
C ILE A 174 22.35 -5.75 -15.11
N GLU A 175 23.49 -5.48 -14.48
CA GLU A 175 24.64 -6.36 -14.43
C GLU A 175 24.97 -6.63 -12.95
N VAL A 176 25.30 -7.88 -12.62
CA VAL A 176 25.68 -8.30 -11.28
C VAL A 176 26.97 -9.11 -11.39
N ASP A 177 28.03 -8.64 -10.75
CA ASP A 177 29.28 -9.39 -10.67
C ASP A 177 29.09 -10.64 -9.79
N SER A 178 29.46 -11.82 -10.29
CA SER A 178 29.23 -13.09 -9.59
C SER A 178 30.15 -13.34 -8.39
N GLN A 179 31.24 -12.59 -8.28
CA GLN A 179 32.22 -12.74 -7.20
C GLN A 179 32.09 -11.63 -6.16
N THR A 180 31.90 -10.38 -6.60
CA THR A 180 31.85 -9.21 -5.71
C THR A 180 30.44 -8.77 -5.35
N TYR A 181 29.43 -9.24 -6.10
CA TYR A 181 28.03 -8.80 -6.01
C TYR A 181 27.82 -7.31 -6.31
N GLU A 182 28.79 -6.64 -6.95
CA GLU A 182 28.58 -5.29 -7.48
C GLU A 182 27.41 -5.29 -8.46
N VAL A 183 26.47 -4.38 -8.23
CA VAL A 183 25.30 -4.20 -9.09
C VAL A 183 25.48 -2.93 -9.90
N ARG A 184 25.32 -3.02 -11.22
CA ARG A 184 25.35 -1.87 -12.13
C ARG A 184 24.03 -1.76 -12.89
N ALA A 185 23.59 -0.53 -13.12
CA ALA A 185 22.49 -0.20 -14.01
C ALA A 185 22.99 0.76 -15.08
N ASP A 186 22.91 0.35 -16.36
CA ASP A 186 23.42 1.13 -17.49
C ASP A 186 24.89 1.55 -17.31
N GLY A 187 25.71 0.65 -16.73
CA GLY A 187 27.12 0.86 -16.41
C GLY A 187 27.40 1.60 -15.09
N GLU A 188 26.41 2.26 -14.50
CA GLU A 188 26.55 2.99 -13.23
C GLU A 188 26.48 2.04 -12.03
N LEU A 189 27.49 2.10 -11.14
CA LEU A 189 27.52 1.32 -9.89
C LEU A 189 26.41 1.78 -8.94
N LEU A 190 25.58 0.83 -8.51
CA LEU A 190 24.51 1.04 -7.54
C LEU A 190 24.99 0.66 -6.13
N THR A 191 25.44 1.66 -5.38
CA THR A 191 25.80 1.50 -3.97
C THR A 191 25.22 2.62 -3.11
N CYS A 192 25.01 2.35 -1.82
CA CYS A 192 24.66 3.36 -0.83
C CYS A 192 24.94 2.86 0.58
N GLU A 193 25.41 3.76 1.45
CA GLU A 193 25.64 3.43 2.86
C GLU A 193 24.34 3.04 3.58
N PRO A 194 24.40 2.14 4.58
CA PRO A 194 23.26 1.89 5.46
C PRO A 194 22.87 3.16 6.23
N ALA A 195 21.60 3.28 6.60
CA ALA A 195 21.14 4.40 7.43
C ALA A 195 21.09 3.96 8.90
N GLU A 196 21.70 4.75 9.79
CA GLU A 196 21.73 4.47 11.24
C GLU A 196 20.39 4.79 11.92
N VAL A 197 19.68 5.80 11.43
CA VAL A 197 18.41 6.29 11.98
C VAL A 197 17.38 6.43 10.87
N LEU A 198 16.13 6.08 11.17
CA LEU A 198 15.00 6.19 10.25
C LEU A 198 13.88 7.04 10.82
N PRO A 199 13.15 7.82 9.98
CA PRO A 199 11.88 8.39 10.37
C PRO A 199 10.83 7.28 10.53
N LEU A 200 9.65 7.62 11.07
CA LEU A 200 8.55 6.67 11.24
C LEU A 200 8.96 5.41 12.05
N ALA A 201 9.78 5.62 13.09
CA ALA A 201 10.31 4.58 13.97
C ALA A 201 10.10 4.96 15.45
N GLN A 202 11.17 5.05 16.26
CA GLN A 202 11.15 5.25 17.71
C GLN A 202 10.23 6.37 18.23
N ARG A 203 9.99 7.42 17.45
CA ARG A 203 9.06 8.51 17.80
C ARG A 203 7.59 8.05 17.93
N TYR A 204 7.19 7.02 17.20
CA TYR A 204 5.79 6.66 17.00
C TYR A 204 5.37 5.35 17.68
N PHE A 205 6.31 4.47 17.99
CA PHE A 205 6.03 3.13 18.48
C PHE A 205 6.55 2.99 19.92
N LEU A 206 5.73 2.38 20.77
CA LEU A 206 6.08 2.13 22.17
C LEU A 206 7.16 1.04 22.28
N PHE A 207 7.22 0.14 21.29
CA PHE A 207 8.18 -0.95 21.13
C PHE A 207 8.59 -1.04 19.66
#